data_AF-A0A7R9L1D9-F1
#
_entry.id   AF-A0A7R9L1D9-F1
#
_cell.length_a   1.000
_cell.length_b   1.000
_cell.length_c   1.000
_cell.angle_alpha   90.00
_cell.angle_beta   90.00
_cell.angle_gamma   90.00
#
_symmetry.space_group_name_H-M   'P 1'
#
loop_
_entity.id
_entity.type
_entity.pdbx_description
1 polymer ?
#
loop_
_entity_poly.entity_id
_entity_poly.type
_entity_poly.pdbx_seq_one_letter_code
_entity_poly.pdbx_strand_id
1 'polypeptide(L)'
;MGLSLFCLFIAFMLSYLYGWDVGKEDGCLDLHLTNSSLSITTSLKDALKIVSEESDVIENVKLLFFMNGCLGFVSMACTLLVFPTEVRVFLNEHRNRWYSTSSYYWSKCFVEIPVTIVIAFTFATIMFYSTGQLSDSFRYSYFALNVIFVAFIANSVGNLIGILFADNYQLATTMGVALFMSIFLLGGFAVRLSSQDVFIRALSYGSFLRFNFYSVLVISQVFVCSVWFH
;
A
#
# COMPACT_ATOMS: atom_id res chain seq x y z
N MET A 1 1.83 -21.05 1.92
CA MET A 1 0.46 -21.27 2.45
C MET A 1 0.21 -20.52 3.77
N GLY A 2 1.13 -20.56 4.75
CA GLY A 2 0.97 -19.77 5.99
C GLY A 2 0.94 -18.25 5.79
N LEU A 3 1.69 -17.73 4.81
CA LEU A 3 1.79 -16.28 4.60
C LEU A 3 0.59 -15.65 3.89
N SER A 4 -0.08 -16.38 2.99
CA SER A 4 -1.33 -15.92 2.37
C SER A 4 -2.45 -15.80 3.40
N LEU A 5 -2.50 -16.70 4.39
CA LEU A 5 -3.40 -16.60 5.53
C LEU A 5 -3.09 -15.36 6.38
N PHE A 6 -1.82 -15.01 6.55
CA PHE A 6 -1.42 -13.81 7.29
C PHE A 6 -1.85 -12.51 6.59
N CYS A 7 -1.74 -12.41 5.26
CA CYS A 7 -2.27 -11.28 4.49
C CYS A 7 -3.78 -11.11 4.68
N LEU A 8 -4.53 -12.21 4.59
CA LEU A 8 -6.00 -12.20 4.75
C LEU A 8 -6.40 -11.84 6.19
N PHE A 9 -5.66 -12.34 7.18
CA PHE A 9 -5.86 -11.98 8.57
C PHE A 9 -5.63 -10.49 8.82
N ILE A 10 -4.56 -9.91 8.26
CA ILE A 10 -4.30 -8.47 8.35
C ILE A 10 -5.42 -7.68 7.67
N ALA A 11 -5.88 -8.09 6.48
CA ALA A 11 -6.97 -7.41 5.79
C ALA A 11 -8.24 -7.38 6.66
N PHE A 12 -8.60 -8.51 7.24
CA PHE A 12 -9.76 -8.61 8.12
C PHE A 12 -9.59 -7.78 9.40
N MET A 13 -8.40 -7.82 10.01
CA MET A 13 -8.10 -7.03 11.21
C MET A 13 -8.13 -5.53 10.95
N LEU A 14 -7.57 -5.05 9.83
CA LEU A 14 -7.64 -3.63 9.44
C LEU A 14 -9.08 -3.20 9.17
N SER A 15 -9.85 -4.05 8.50
CA SER A 15 -11.27 -3.79 8.23
C SER A 15 -12.09 -3.69 9.52
N TYR A 16 -11.83 -4.60 10.48
CA TYR A 16 -12.49 -4.58 11.78
C TYR A 16 -12.07 -3.38 12.64
N LEU A 17 -10.79 -2.96 12.55
CA LEU A 17 -10.25 -1.85 13.32
C LEU A 17 -10.81 -0.49 12.89
N TYR A 18 -10.86 -0.23 11.58
CA TYR A 18 -11.34 1.04 11.05
C TYR A 18 -12.87 1.08 10.93
N GLY A 19 -13.53 -0.07 10.78
CA GLY A 19 -14.98 -0.12 10.59
C GLY A 19 -15.38 -0.02 9.12
N TRP A 20 -16.67 -0.23 8.86
CA TRP A 20 -17.19 -0.56 7.52
C TRP A 20 -17.65 0.65 6.71
N ASP A 21 -17.68 1.83 7.33
CA ASP A 21 -18.26 3.05 6.75
C ASP A 21 -17.21 4.14 6.43
N VAL A 22 -15.94 3.90 6.76
CA VAL A 22 -14.85 4.88 6.64
C VAL A 22 -14.62 5.35 5.19
N GLY A 23 -14.91 4.50 4.20
CA GLY A 23 -14.71 4.81 2.79
C GLY A 23 -15.81 5.63 2.11
N LYS A 24 -16.88 5.99 2.83
CA LYS A 24 -18.05 6.69 2.26
C LYS A 24 -17.87 8.19 2.10
N GLU A 25 -17.05 8.82 2.93
CA GLU A 25 -16.90 10.27 2.95
C GLU A 25 -15.91 10.74 1.87
N ASP A 26 -16.38 11.64 0.99
CA ASP A 26 -15.68 12.07 -0.22
C ASP A 26 -14.69 13.24 0.00
N GLY A 27 -14.56 13.74 1.24
CA GLY A 27 -13.66 14.85 1.59
C GLY A 27 -14.00 16.20 0.94
N CYS A 28 -15.15 16.28 0.26
CA CYS A 28 -15.67 17.45 -0.40
C CYS A 28 -16.53 18.26 0.58
N LEU A 29 -16.00 19.38 1.06
CA LEU A 29 -16.74 20.27 1.98
C LEU A 29 -17.68 21.18 1.17
N ASP A 30 -18.98 20.87 1.16
CA ASP A 30 -19.99 21.75 0.56
C ASP A 30 -20.16 23.02 1.40
N LEU A 31 -19.41 24.07 1.08
CA LEU A 31 -19.52 25.41 1.66
C LEU A 31 -20.76 26.20 1.15
N HIS A 32 -21.89 25.52 0.91
CA HIS A 32 -23.16 26.16 0.54
C HIS A 32 -23.96 26.60 1.76
N LEU A 33 -23.39 27.47 2.61
CA LEU A 33 -24.12 28.09 3.74
C LEU A 33 -23.84 29.60 3.90
N THR A 34 -23.64 30.33 2.80
CA THR A 34 -23.51 31.80 2.90
C THR A 34 -24.86 32.55 2.82
N ASN A 35 -25.97 31.93 2.41
CA ASN A 35 -27.19 32.69 2.05
C ASN A 35 -28.52 32.18 2.65
N SER A 36 -28.56 31.70 3.89
CA SER A 36 -29.86 31.53 4.59
C SER A 36 -29.74 31.60 6.12
N SER A 37 -30.15 32.74 6.66
CA SER A 37 -30.59 33.00 8.05
C SER A 37 -29.98 32.15 9.17
N LEU A 38 -28.98 32.77 9.81
CA LEU A 38 -28.35 32.44 11.08
C LEU A 38 -29.36 32.07 12.19
N SER A 39 -29.52 30.77 12.44
CA SER A 39 -29.94 30.25 13.75
C SER A 39 -28.71 29.63 14.42
N ILE A 40 -28.39 30.06 15.64
CA ILE A 40 -27.19 29.63 16.38
C ILE A 40 -27.15 28.10 16.58
N THR A 41 -28.33 27.45 16.64
CA THR A 41 -28.47 26.00 16.82
C THR A 41 -28.24 25.18 15.55
N THR A 42 -28.56 25.71 14.36
CA THR A 42 -28.21 25.07 13.08
C THR A 42 -26.71 25.22 12.81
N SER A 43 -26.14 26.39 13.07
CA SER A 43 -24.69 26.62 12.89
C SER A 43 -23.81 25.71 13.75
N LEU A 44 -24.23 25.38 14.98
CA LEU A 44 -23.52 24.42 15.83
C LEU A 44 -23.66 22.97 15.35
N LYS A 45 -24.84 22.56 14.86
CA LYS A 45 -25.01 21.22 14.26
C LYS A 45 -24.21 21.06 12.98
N ASP A 46 -24.18 22.10 12.15
CA ASP A 46 -23.41 22.14 10.91
C ASP A 46 -21.91 22.11 11.21
N ALA A 47 -21.45 22.88 12.20
CA ALA A 47 -20.06 22.82 12.68
C ALA A 47 -19.68 21.45 13.25
N LEU A 48 -20.58 20.80 14.01
CA LEU A 48 -20.33 19.47 14.57
C LEU A 48 -20.28 18.39 13.47
N LYS A 49 -21.11 18.54 12.43
CA LYS A 49 -21.11 17.67 11.24
C LYS A 49 -19.84 17.80 10.41
N ILE A 50 -19.36 19.03 10.20
CA ILE A 50 -18.08 19.31 9.53
C ILE A 50 -16.92 18.62 10.27
N VAL A 51 -16.91 18.71 11.61
CA VAL A 51 -15.86 18.08 12.42
C VAL A 51 -15.89 16.55 12.32
N SER A 52 -17.08 15.93 12.26
CA SER A 52 -17.17 14.47 12.07
C SER A 52 -16.77 14.01 10.67
N GLU A 53 -17.15 14.76 9.63
CA GLU A 53 -16.76 14.45 8.25
C GLU A 53 -15.24 14.58 8.06
N GLU A 54 -14.62 15.58 8.70
CA GLU A 54 -13.15 15.73 8.67
C GLU A 54 -12.44 14.55 9.34
N SER A 55 -12.97 14.04 10.46
CA SER A 55 -12.39 12.87 11.13
C SER A 55 -12.45 11.61 10.28
N ASP A 56 -13.59 11.34 9.63
CA ASP A 56 -13.79 10.13 8.82
C ASP A 56 -12.88 10.12 7.59
N VAL A 57 -12.71 11.28 6.94
CA VAL A 57 -11.80 11.45 5.81
C VAL A 57 -10.35 11.20 6.22
N ILE A 58 -9.93 11.71 7.38
CA ILE A 58 -8.59 11.47 7.93
C ILE A 58 -8.39 9.98 8.23
N GLU A 59 -9.42 9.28 8.72
CA GLU A 59 -9.39 7.84 8.97
C GLU A 59 -9.27 7.02 7.69
N ASN A 60 -9.97 7.40 6.63
CA ASN A 60 -9.85 6.78 5.30
C ASN A 60 -8.43 6.93 4.75
N VAL A 61 -7.87 8.14 4.82
CA VAL A 61 -6.49 8.41 4.38
C VAL A 61 -5.48 7.53 5.16
N LYS A 62 -5.65 7.38 6.47
CA LYS A 62 -4.81 6.51 7.31
C LYS A 62 -4.94 5.05 6.88
N LEU A 63 -6.17 4.56 6.72
CA LEU A 63 -6.47 3.19 6.30
C LEU A 63 -5.79 2.85 4.97
N LEU A 64 -5.92 3.73 3.96
CA LEU A 64 -5.31 3.56 2.64
C LEU A 64 -3.78 3.53 2.70
N PHE A 65 -3.17 4.34 3.58
CA PHE A 65 -1.72 4.30 3.79
C PHE A 65 -1.27 2.99 4.45
N PHE A 66 -1.93 2.61 5.56
CA PHE A 66 -1.58 1.42 6.32
C PHE A 66 -1.78 0.14 5.53
N MET A 67 -2.86 -0.01 4.76
CA MET A 67 -3.08 -1.23 3.98
C MET A 67 -2.01 -1.43 2.90
N ASN A 68 -1.56 -0.37 2.21
CA ASN A 68 -0.48 -0.43 1.22
C ASN A 68 0.85 -0.79 1.88
N GLY A 69 1.15 -0.17 3.03
CA GLY A 69 2.35 -0.48 3.81
C GLY A 69 2.36 -1.91 4.35
N CYS A 70 1.25 -2.37 4.93
CA CYS A 70 1.13 -3.74 5.44
C CYS A 70 1.31 -4.78 4.32
N LEU A 71 0.67 -4.58 3.16
CA LEU A 71 0.85 -5.48 2.02
C LEU A 71 2.31 -5.50 1.53
N GLY A 72 2.91 -4.32 1.38
CA GLY A 72 4.32 -4.20 0.98
C GLY A 72 5.26 -4.90 1.98
N PHE A 73 5.01 -4.74 3.28
CA PHE A 73 5.81 -5.37 4.33
C PHE A 73 5.73 -6.88 4.26
N VAL A 74 4.53 -7.44 4.16
CA VAL A 74 4.33 -8.89 4.14
C VAL A 74 4.94 -9.51 2.88
N SER A 75 4.77 -8.86 1.72
CA SER A 75 5.36 -9.31 0.45
C SER A 75 6.89 -9.35 0.53
N MET A 76 7.50 -8.29 1.06
CA MET A 76 8.95 -8.24 1.22
C MET A 76 9.46 -9.21 2.30
N ALA A 77 8.76 -9.35 3.42
CA ALA A 77 9.12 -10.30 4.46
C ALA A 77 9.04 -11.76 3.96
N CYS A 78 8.06 -12.08 3.10
CA CYS A 78 7.92 -13.39 2.44
C CYS A 78 9.20 -13.77 1.71
N THR A 79 9.61 -12.89 0.78
CA THR A 79 10.74 -13.11 -0.09
C THR A 79 12.03 -13.18 0.71
N LEU A 80 12.23 -12.30 1.70
CA LEU A 80 13.44 -12.32 2.54
C LEU A 80 13.64 -13.60 3.36
N LEU A 81 12.56 -14.29 3.74
CA LEU A 81 12.67 -15.54 4.50
C LEU A 81 12.95 -16.74 3.60
N VAL A 82 12.32 -16.79 2.43
CA VAL A 82 12.40 -17.96 1.53
C VAL A 82 13.59 -17.85 0.59
N PHE A 83 13.77 -16.69 -0.04
CA PHE A 83 14.70 -16.49 -1.15
C PHE A 83 16.17 -16.78 -0.82
N PRO A 84 16.74 -16.35 0.34
CA PRO A 84 18.14 -16.66 0.66
C PRO A 84 18.41 -18.16 0.77
N THR A 85 17.42 -18.95 1.21
CA THR A 85 17.55 -20.41 1.30
C THR A 85 17.57 -21.05 -0.07
N GLU A 86 16.75 -20.56 -1.01
CA GLU A 86 16.71 -21.03 -2.40
C GLU A 86 18.00 -20.70 -3.16
N VAL A 87 18.53 -19.48 -3.00
CA VAL A 87 19.75 -19.04 -3.69
C VAL A 87 20.96 -19.88 -3.28
N ARG A 88 21.08 -20.30 -2.01
CA ARG A 88 22.17 -21.17 -1.56
C ARG A 88 22.19 -22.52 -2.27
N VAL A 89 21.02 -23.12 -2.47
CA VAL A 89 20.89 -24.37 -3.21
C VAL A 89 21.23 -24.14 -4.68
N PHE A 90 20.69 -23.07 -5.27
CA PHE A 90 20.97 -22.70 -6.65
C PHE A 90 22.47 -22.50 -6.93
N LEU A 91 23.22 -21.83 -6.05
CA LEU A 91 24.66 -21.63 -6.21
C LEU A 91 25.43 -22.95 -6.28
N ASN A 92 25.02 -23.96 -5.51
CA ASN A 92 25.62 -25.29 -5.56
C ASN A 92 25.32 -26.02 -6.87
N GLU A 93 24.08 -25.94 -7.36
CA GLU A 93 23.67 -26.56 -8.63
C GLU A 93 24.29 -25.86 -9.85
N HIS A 94 24.41 -24.53 -9.79
CA HIS A 94 25.07 -23.75 -10.82
C HIS A 94 26.56 -24.07 -10.92
N ARG A 95 27.23 -24.26 -9.77
CA ARG A 95 28.63 -24.73 -9.74
C ARG A 95 28.79 -26.10 -10.39
N ASN A 96 27.78 -26.97 -10.27
CA ASN A 96 27.73 -28.28 -10.94
C ASN A 96 27.24 -28.20 -12.40
N ARG A 97 26.99 -27.01 -12.94
CA ARG A 97 26.51 -26.75 -14.31
C ARG A 97 25.19 -27.44 -14.67
N TRP A 98 24.31 -27.69 -13.69
CA TRP A 98 22.99 -28.27 -13.95
C TRP A 98 22.03 -27.28 -14.60
N TYR A 99 22.11 -25.99 -14.26
CA TYR A 99 21.26 -24.94 -14.80
C TYR A 99 22.02 -23.64 -15.06
N SER A 100 21.58 -22.91 -16.11
CA SER A 100 21.99 -21.53 -16.37
C SER A 100 21.23 -20.55 -15.47
N THR A 101 21.87 -19.45 -15.08
CA THR A 101 21.28 -18.37 -14.26
C THR A 101 20.00 -17.81 -14.88
N SER A 102 19.95 -17.67 -16.21
CA SER A 102 18.77 -17.15 -16.92
C SER A 102 17.58 -18.09 -16.81
N SER A 103 17.79 -19.41 -16.90
CA SER A 103 16.70 -20.40 -16.81
C SER A 103 16.06 -20.39 -15.43
N TYR A 104 16.88 -20.30 -14.39
CA TYR A 104 16.40 -20.18 -13.01
C TYR A 104 15.57 -18.90 -12.82
N TYR A 105 16.07 -17.75 -13.28
CA TYR A 105 15.37 -16.47 -13.13
C TYR A 105 13.99 -16.47 -13.82
N TRP A 106 13.91 -16.90 -15.08
CA TRP A 106 12.63 -16.97 -15.78
C TRP A 106 11.64 -17.93 -15.12
N SER A 107 12.10 -19.11 -14.69
CA SER A 107 11.25 -20.08 -13.99
C SER A 107 10.67 -19.49 -12.69
N LYS A 108 11.51 -18.75 -11.95
CA LYS A 108 11.10 -18.08 -10.72
C LYS A 108 10.04 -17.02 -10.99
N CYS A 109 10.26 -16.16 -11.98
CA CYS A 109 9.28 -15.14 -12.36
C CYS A 109 7.92 -15.75 -12.76
N PHE A 110 7.91 -16.85 -13.54
CA PHE A 110 6.67 -17.50 -13.94
C PHE A 110 5.88 -18.10 -12.77
N VAL A 111 6.54 -18.50 -11.70
CA VAL A 111 5.88 -19.00 -10.48
C VAL A 111 5.43 -17.85 -9.58
N GLU A 112 6.26 -16.83 -9.39
CA GLU A 112 5.97 -15.72 -8.49
C GLU A 112 4.86 -14.79 -9.00
N ILE A 113 4.80 -14.53 -10.32
CA ILE A 113 3.80 -13.64 -10.93
C ILE A 113 2.35 -14.05 -10.64
N PRO A 114 1.90 -15.27 -11.00
CA PRO A 114 0.50 -15.65 -10.79
C PRO A 114 0.15 -15.72 -9.30
N VAL A 115 1.07 -16.20 -8.47
CA VAL A 115 0.86 -16.29 -7.02
C VAL A 115 0.69 -14.91 -6.40
N THR A 116 1.54 -13.95 -6.79
CA THR A 116 1.46 -12.56 -6.30
C THR A 116 0.16 -11.90 -6.73
N ILE A 117 -0.27 -12.10 -7.99
CA ILE A 117 -1.52 -11.53 -8.51
C ILE A 117 -2.73 -12.06 -7.72
N VAL A 118 -2.83 -13.37 -7.49
CA VAL A 118 -3.98 -13.95 -6.78
C VAL A 118 -4.04 -13.43 -5.33
N ILE A 119 -2.90 -13.35 -4.65
CA ILE A 119 -2.85 -12.86 -3.25
C ILE A 119 -3.18 -11.36 -3.19
N ALA A 120 -2.59 -10.54 -4.05
CA ALA A 120 -2.84 -9.10 -4.07
C ALA A 120 -4.28 -8.78 -4.50
N PHE A 121 -4.83 -9.52 -5.45
CA PHE A 121 -6.22 -9.34 -5.89
C PHE A 121 -7.20 -9.70 -4.77
N THR A 122 -7.04 -10.85 -4.12
CA THR A 122 -7.90 -11.25 -3.00
C THR A 122 -7.83 -10.27 -1.83
N PHE A 123 -6.63 -9.77 -1.50
CA PHE A 123 -6.44 -8.71 -0.51
C PHE A 123 -7.17 -7.42 -0.92
N ALA A 124 -7.02 -6.97 -2.17
CA ALA A 124 -7.68 -5.78 -2.68
C ALA A 124 -9.21 -5.90 -2.65
N THR A 125 -9.76 -7.06 -3.04
CA THR A 125 -11.20 -7.32 -3.01
C THR A 125 -11.75 -7.21 -1.60
N ILE A 126 -11.10 -7.85 -0.62
CA ILE A 126 -11.55 -7.82 0.77
C ILE A 126 -11.54 -6.40 1.30
N MET A 127 -10.42 -5.68 1.16
CA MET A 127 -10.29 -4.31 1.66
C MET A 127 -11.29 -3.36 0.99
N PHE A 128 -11.46 -3.44 -0.33
CA PHE A 128 -12.35 -2.52 -1.05
C PHE A 128 -13.81 -2.66 -0.63
N TYR A 129 -14.30 -3.90 -0.49
CA TYR A 129 -15.69 -4.16 -0.09
C TYR A 129 -15.91 -3.96 1.41
N SER A 130 -14.90 -4.21 2.25
CA SER A 130 -15.04 -4.05 3.70
C SER A 130 -15.03 -2.59 4.13
N THR A 131 -14.31 -1.71 3.42
CA THR A 131 -14.21 -0.29 3.77
C THR A 131 -15.32 0.57 3.18
N GLY A 132 -16.19 -0.03 2.35
CA GLY A 132 -17.33 0.66 1.76
C GLY A 132 -16.95 1.74 0.75
N GLN A 133 -15.81 1.59 0.05
CA GLN A 133 -15.38 2.54 -0.97
C GLN A 133 -16.42 2.63 -2.11
N LEU A 134 -16.50 3.79 -2.77
CA LEU A 134 -17.45 4.01 -3.87
C LEU A 134 -17.34 2.92 -4.94
N SER A 135 -18.42 2.16 -5.08
CA SER A 135 -18.50 0.98 -5.94
C SER A 135 -18.66 1.36 -7.42
N ASP A 136 -17.55 1.70 -8.06
CA ASP A 136 -17.43 1.81 -9.52
C ASP A 136 -16.42 0.79 -10.03
N SER A 137 -16.77 0.09 -11.12
CA SER A 137 -15.95 -0.98 -11.70
C SER A 137 -14.60 -0.47 -12.19
N PHE A 138 -14.56 0.75 -12.75
CA PHE A 138 -13.30 1.36 -13.18
C PHE A 138 -12.40 1.69 -11.99
N ARG A 139 -12.97 2.28 -10.93
CA ARG A 139 -12.22 2.63 -9.71
C ARG A 139 -11.65 1.39 -9.03
N TYR A 140 -12.44 0.33 -8.93
CA TYR A 140 -11.98 -0.96 -8.39
C TYR A 140 -10.81 -1.52 -9.21
N SER A 141 -10.88 -1.47 -10.55
CA SER A 141 -9.80 -1.95 -11.41
C SER A 141 -8.49 -1.19 -11.17
N TYR A 142 -8.53 0.14 -11.10
CA TYR A 142 -7.34 0.94 -10.82
C TYR A 142 -6.79 0.68 -9.41
N PHE A 143 -7.67 0.52 -8.43
CA PHE A 143 -7.30 0.16 -7.07
C PHE A 143 -6.57 -1.19 -7.03
N ALA A 144 -7.17 -2.23 -7.60
CA ALA A 144 -6.59 -3.57 -7.64
C ALA A 144 -5.23 -3.58 -8.36
N LEU A 145 -5.09 -2.85 -9.47
CA LEU A 145 -3.82 -2.72 -10.18
C LEU A 145 -2.73 -2.06 -9.33
N ASN A 146 -3.03 -0.98 -8.60
CA ASN A 146 -2.06 -0.35 -7.69
C ASN A 146 -1.58 -1.32 -6.61
N VAL A 147 -2.51 -2.04 -5.98
CA VAL A 147 -2.21 -3.03 -4.93
C VAL A 147 -1.32 -4.15 -5.48
N ILE A 148 -1.58 -4.62 -6.70
CA ILE A 148 -0.74 -5.62 -7.39
C ILE A 148 0.67 -5.07 -7.66
N PHE A 149 0.80 -3.83 -8.14
CA PHE A 149 2.09 -3.21 -8.39
C PHE A 149 2.92 -3.02 -7.11
N VAL A 150 2.31 -2.62 -5.99
CA VAL A 150 2.98 -2.56 -4.68
C VAL A 150 3.59 -3.90 -4.31
N ALA A 151 2.81 -4.98 -4.42
CA ALA A 151 3.27 -6.32 -4.08
C ALA A 151 4.43 -6.76 -4.99
N PHE A 152 4.36 -6.48 -6.29
CA PHE A 152 5.45 -6.80 -7.23
C PHE A 152 6.74 -6.06 -6.94
N ILE A 153 6.67 -4.76 -6.67
CA ILE A 153 7.84 -3.95 -6.35
C ILE A 153 8.44 -4.42 -5.03
N ALA A 154 7.61 -4.66 -4.00
CA ALA A 154 8.06 -5.17 -2.71
C ALA A 154 8.75 -6.54 -2.82
N ASN A 155 8.19 -7.48 -3.59
CA ASN A 155 8.82 -8.78 -3.85
C ASN A 155 10.15 -8.62 -4.59
N SER A 156 10.23 -7.72 -5.57
CA SER A 156 11.45 -7.47 -6.34
C SER A 156 12.57 -6.90 -5.46
N VAL A 157 12.25 -5.94 -4.59
CA VAL A 157 13.20 -5.37 -3.63
C VAL A 157 13.65 -6.43 -2.62
N GLY A 158 12.74 -7.27 -2.13
CA GLY A 158 13.07 -8.36 -1.21
C GLY A 158 13.97 -9.41 -1.86
N ASN A 159 13.72 -9.78 -3.11
CA ASN A 159 14.58 -10.67 -3.89
C ASN A 159 15.97 -10.07 -4.11
N LEU A 160 16.08 -8.77 -4.41
CA LEU A 160 17.37 -8.06 -4.56
C LEU A 160 18.19 -8.14 -3.27
N ILE A 161 17.59 -7.81 -2.13
CA ILE A 161 18.26 -7.87 -0.81
C ILE A 161 18.62 -9.33 -0.48
N GLY A 162 17.74 -10.28 -0.82
CA GLY A 162 17.99 -11.70 -0.65
C GLY A 162 19.18 -12.24 -1.44
N ILE A 163 19.44 -11.72 -2.66
CA ILE A 163 20.67 -12.03 -3.43
C ILE A 163 21.88 -11.40 -2.72
N LEU A 164 21.81 -10.12 -2.36
CA LEU A 164 22.94 -9.36 -1.81
C LEU A 164 23.48 -9.98 -0.50
N PHE A 165 22.59 -10.55 0.31
CA PHE A 165 22.92 -11.12 1.61
C PHE A 165 22.69 -12.65 1.67
N ALA A 166 22.86 -13.35 0.55
CA ALA A 166 22.62 -14.79 0.46
C ALA A 166 23.43 -15.62 1.49
N ASP A 167 24.64 -15.19 1.83
CA ASP A 167 25.54 -15.87 2.76
C ASP A 167 25.03 -15.90 4.21
N ASN A 168 24.16 -14.95 4.61
CA ASN A 168 23.65 -14.84 5.98
C ASN A 168 22.16 -14.42 5.99
N TYR A 169 21.24 -15.39 6.12
CA TYR A 169 19.80 -15.12 6.09
C TYR A 169 19.32 -14.17 7.21
N GLN A 170 19.97 -14.20 8.37
CA GLN A 170 19.65 -13.30 9.49
C GLN A 170 19.94 -11.84 9.14
N LEU A 171 21.11 -11.58 8.52
CA LEU A 171 21.49 -10.24 8.07
C LEU A 171 20.58 -9.76 6.92
N ALA A 172 20.22 -10.65 6.00
CA ALA A 172 19.29 -10.33 4.92
C ALA A 172 17.94 -9.84 5.46
N THR A 173 17.39 -10.57 6.44
CA THR A 173 16.08 -10.27 7.02
C THR A 173 16.11 -8.97 7.83
N THR A 174 17.14 -8.75 8.66
CA THR A 174 17.24 -7.53 9.46
C THR A 174 17.44 -6.28 8.60
N MET A 175 18.31 -6.34 7.59
CA MET A 175 18.51 -5.24 6.64
C MET A 175 17.26 -4.97 5.83
N GLY A 176 16.57 -6.03 5.38
CA GLY A 176 15.31 -5.90 4.67
C GLY A 176 14.25 -5.17 5.49
N VAL A 177 14.00 -5.59 6.73
CA VAL A 177 13.03 -4.90 7.61
C VAL A 177 13.44 -3.45 7.89
N ALA A 178 14.73 -3.18 8.12
CA ALA A 178 15.23 -1.82 8.33
C ALA A 178 15.00 -0.91 7.10
N LEU A 179 15.25 -1.43 5.90
CA LEU A 179 14.96 -0.72 4.65
C LEU A 179 13.46 -0.51 4.45
N PHE A 180 12.63 -1.50 4.77
CA PHE A 180 11.18 -1.33 4.70
C PHE A 180 10.70 -0.18 5.58
N MET A 181 11.13 -0.18 6.85
CA MET A 181 10.72 0.85 7.80
C MET A 181 11.15 2.24 7.32
N SER A 182 12.31 2.34 6.68
CA SER A 182 12.78 3.58 6.06
C SER A 182 11.87 4.03 4.90
N ILE A 183 11.51 3.12 3.99
CA ILE A 183 10.62 3.41 2.85
C ILE A 183 9.21 3.75 3.34
N PHE A 184 8.72 3.05 4.37
CA PHE A 184 7.41 3.29 4.97
C PHE A 184 7.35 4.70 5.58
N LEU A 185 8.38 5.11 6.33
CA LEU A 185 8.46 6.47 6.89
C LEU A 185 8.44 7.56 5.80
N LEU A 186 9.10 7.32 4.67
CA LEU A 186 9.15 8.22 3.51
C LEU A 186 7.90 8.11 2.61
N GLY A 187 6.94 7.27 2.96
CA GLY A 187 5.71 7.02 2.19
C GLY A 187 4.76 8.21 2.05
N GLY A 188 5.04 9.35 2.69
CA GLY A 188 4.35 10.62 2.46
C GLY A 188 3.19 10.93 3.41
N PHE A 189 2.81 10.00 4.29
CA PHE A 189 1.82 10.24 5.35
C PHE A 189 2.38 11.07 6.51
N ALA A 190 3.62 10.77 6.96
CA ALA A 190 4.18 11.37 8.18
C ALA A 190 4.74 12.79 8.00
N VAL A 191 5.28 13.12 6.81
CA VAL A 191 6.01 14.38 6.59
C VAL A 191 5.63 15.00 5.24
N ARG A 192 5.34 16.30 5.25
CA ARG A 192 5.06 17.10 4.04
C ARG A 192 6.35 17.38 3.26
N LEU A 193 6.28 17.36 1.93
CA LEU A 193 7.46 17.57 1.06
C LEU A 193 8.08 18.96 1.15
N SER A 194 7.28 19.98 1.44
CA SER A 194 7.74 21.36 1.52
C SER A 194 8.68 21.61 2.70
N SER A 195 8.55 20.83 3.78
CA SER A 195 9.34 20.98 5.01
C SER A 195 10.57 20.05 5.07
N GLN A 196 10.83 19.24 4.04
CA GLN A 196 11.98 18.31 4.02
C GLN A 196 13.23 18.92 3.40
N ASP A 197 14.39 18.59 3.98
CA ASP A 197 15.71 18.86 3.41
C ASP A 197 15.89 18.20 2.03
N VAL A 198 16.76 18.79 1.21
CA VAL A 198 16.97 18.41 -0.20
C VAL A 198 17.32 16.92 -0.35
N PHE A 199 18.15 16.37 0.54
CA PHE A 199 18.56 14.95 0.49
C PHE A 199 17.41 13.99 0.78
N ILE A 200 16.65 14.22 1.86
CA ILE A 200 15.50 13.39 2.24
C ILE A 200 14.39 13.50 1.19
N ARG A 201 14.23 14.68 0.59
CA ARG A 201 13.30 14.91 -0.50
C ARG A 201 13.63 14.04 -1.72
N ALA A 202 14.90 13.92 -2.09
CA ALA A 202 15.34 13.03 -3.17
C ALA A 202 15.04 11.55 -2.85
N LEU A 203 15.31 11.09 -1.63
CA LEU A 203 14.97 9.73 -1.20
C LEU A 203 13.46 9.46 -1.19
N SER A 204 12.66 10.46 -0.82
CA SER A 204 11.20 10.37 -0.82
C SER A 204 10.65 10.18 -2.24
N TYR A 205 11.25 10.84 -3.25
CA TYR A 205 10.91 10.60 -4.66
C TYR A 205 11.33 9.21 -5.17
N GLY A 206 12.21 8.49 -4.47
CA GLY A 206 12.56 7.11 -4.80
C GLY A 206 11.61 6.06 -4.18
N SER A 207 10.77 6.43 -3.21
CA SER A 207 9.92 5.48 -2.50
C SER A 207 8.68 5.10 -3.30
N PHE A 208 8.55 3.82 -3.66
CA PHE A 208 7.38 3.29 -4.35
C PHE A 208 6.09 3.39 -3.51
N LEU A 209 6.17 3.27 -2.18
CA LEU A 209 5.01 3.41 -1.29
C LEU A 209 4.39 4.81 -1.39
N ARG A 210 5.22 5.84 -1.59
CA ARG A 210 4.76 7.22 -1.76
C ARG A 210 3.89 7.36 -2.99
N PHE A 211 4.40 6.93 -4.15
CA PHE A 211 3.64 7.03 -5.40
C PHE A 211 2.33 6.26 -5.34
N ASN A 212 2.37 5.02 -4.83
CA ASN A 212 1.16 4.22 -4.68
C ASN A 212 0.14 4.86 -3.74
N PHE A 213 0.59 5.46 -2.63
CA PHE A 213 -0.29 6.19 -1.73
C PHE A 213 -1.00 7.36 -2.43
N TYR A 214 -0.26 8.20 -3.16
CA TYR A 214 -0.89 9.28 -3.93
C TYR A 214 -1.84 8.75 -5.01
N SER A 215 -1.47 7.69 -5.72
CA SER A 215 -2.34 7.08 -6.73
C SER A 215 -3.64 6.57 -6.11
N VAL A 216 -3.57 5.87 -4.99
CA VAL A 216 -4.76 5.35 -4.29
C VAL A 216 -5.61 6.49 -3.74
N LEU A 217 -4.99 7.52 -3.15
CA LEU A 217 -5.70 8.72 -2.69
C LEU A 217 -6.51 9.38 -3.82
N VAL A 218 -5.91 9.51 -5.00
CA VAL A 218 -6.57 10.10 -6.18
C VAL A 218 -7.71 9.25 -6.72
N ILE A 219 -7.63 7.93 -6.54
CA ILE A 219 -8.70 7.00 -6.95
C ILE A 219 -9.85 7.03 -5.93
N SER A 220 -9.54 7.11 -4.63
CA SER A 220 -10.52 7.14 -3.54
C SER A 220 -11.19 8.50 -3.37
N GLN A 221 -10.41 9.57 -3.49
CA GLN A 221 -10.86 10.96 -3.42
C GLN A 221 -10.88 11.47 -4.85
N VAL A 222 -12.06 11.52 -5.45
CA VAL A 222 -12.26 12.21 -6.73
C VAL A 222 -11.65 13.60 -6.58
N PHE A 223 -10.69 13.96 -7.44
CA PHE A 223 -10.06 15.27 -7.47
C PHE A 223 -11.12 16.39 -7.40
N VAL A 224 -11.25 16.98 -6.21
CA VAL A 224 -11.79 18.31 -5.88
C VAL A 224 -13.26 18.50 -6.24
N CYS A 225 -14.13 18.84 -5.29
CA CYS A 225 -15.42 19.51 -5.52
C CYS A 225 -15.39 20.31 -6.85
N SER A 226 -15.98 19.82 -7.94
CA SER A 226 -16.49 20.66 -9.02
C SER A 226 -15.57 21.76 -9.62
N VAL A 227 -14.24 21.62 -9.74
CA VAL A 227 -13.40 22.69 -10.35
C VAL A 227 -13.24 22.60 -11.89
N TRP A 228 -13.94 21.69 -12.57
CA TRP A 228 -14.03 21.73 -14.05
C TRP A 228 -15.44 21.48 -14.64
N PHE A 229 -16.49 21.75 -13.87
CA PHE A 229 -17.85 21.92 -14.42
C PHE A 229 -18.49 23.21 -13.89
N HIS A 230 -17.86 24.35 -14.20
CA HIS A 230 -18.56 25.57 -14.62
C HIS A 230 -17.62 26.55 -15.31
#